data_AF-A0A6P1VS26-F1
#
_entry.id   AF-A0A6P1VS26-F1
#
_cell.length_a   1.000
_cell.length_b   1.000
_cell.length_c   1.000
_cell.angle_alpha   90.00
_cell.angle_beta   90.00
_cell.angle_gamma   90.00
#
_symmetry.space_group_name_H-M   'P 1'
#
loop_
_entity.id
_entity.type
_entity.pdbx_description
1 polymer ?
#
loop_
_entity_poly.entity_id
_entity_poly.type
_entity_poly.pdbx_seq_one_letter_code
_entity_poly.pdbx_strand_id
1 'polypeptide(L)'
;MKRIVLIYGLIAGTIVGGMFAVTAPLWQNGTITFDNGMWVGYATMVIALSLIFFGIKSYRDNHSGGAISFGTAFKVGILIALIASLLYCIAWEICYNTLYPNFMEMAAQYKQATMKNSGATAQEIAKTMAEFQESAESYKNPLVRFAFTLMEIFPVGVVISLISAALLRKKEFLPAD
;
A
#
# COMPACT_ATOMS: atom_id res chain seq x y z
N MET A 1 19.82 -10.11 -9.87
CA MET A 1 18.66 -10.11 -8.94
C MET A 1 18.68 -8.90 -8.01
N LYS A 2 19.70 -8.75 -7.15
CA LYS A 2 19.79 -7.66 -6.15
C LYS A 2 19.52 -6.26 -6.73
N ARG A 3 20.20 -5.89 -7.82
CA ARG A 3 20.03 -4.58 -8.47
C ARG A 3 18.59 -4.31 -8.94
N ILE A 4 17.94 -5.30 -9.58
CA ILE A 4 16.55 -5.18 -10.05
C ILE A 4 15.62 -5.04 -8.85
N VAL A 5 15.75 -5.91 -7.85
CA VAL A 5 14.94 -5.86 -6.63
C VAL A 5 15.03 -4.48 -5.96
N LEU A 6 16.24 -3.94 -5.82
CA LEU A 6 16.46 -2.61 -5.25
C LEU A 6 15.85 -1.50 -6.11
N ILE A 7 16.11 -1.49 -7.42
CA ILE A 7 15.60 -0.43 -8.31
C ILE A 7 14.06 -0.42 -8.30
N TYR A 8 13.42 -1.55 -8.60
CA TYR A 8 11.96 -1.60 -8.68
C TYR A 8 11.30 -1.45 -7.31
N GLY A 9 11.91 -1.98 -6.25
CA GLY A 9 11.44 -1.81 -4.87
C GLY A 9 11.51 -0.36 -4.40
N LEU A 10 12.61 0.33 -4.67
CA LEU A 10 12.77 1.75 -4.32
C LEU A 10 11.83 2.64 -5.13
N ILE A 11 11.66 2.39 -6.43
CA ILE A 11 10.72 3.16 -7.26
C ILE A 11 9.28 2.94 -6.75
N ALA A 12 8.86 1.69 -6.55
CA ALA A 12 7.53 1.37 -6.04
C ALA A 12 7.29 1.99 -4.66
N GLY A 13 8.25 1.84 -3.74
CA GLY A 13 8.21 2.43 -2.41
C GLY A 13 8.17 3.96 -2.41
N THR A 14 8.93 4.59 -3.31
CA THR A 14 8.93 6.06 -3.46
C THR A 14 7.61 6.56 -4.04
N ILE A 15 7.02 5.86 -5.00
CA ILE A 15 5.71 6.24 -5.55
C ILE A 15 4.64 6.16 -4.46
N VAL A 16 4.56 5.02 -3.77
CA VAL A 16 3.49 4.80 -2.78
C VAL A 16 3.71 5.62 -1.51
N GLY A 17 4.96 5.82 -1.07
CA GLY A 17 5.29 6.64 0.09
C GLY A 17 5.24 8.14 -0.18
N GLY A 18 5.75 8.57 -1.34
CA GLY A 18 5.71 9.97 -1.78
C GLY A 18 4.30 10.48 -2.03
N MET A 19 3.36 9.58 -2.30
CA MET A 19 1.93 9.87 -2.41
C MET A 19 1.41 10.67 -1.21
N PHE A 20 1.80 10.31 0.01
CA PHE A 20 1.33 10.99 1.21
C PHE A 20 1.72 12.46 1.26
N ALA A 21 2.92 12.79 0.76
CA ALA A 21 3.37 14.18 0.69
C ALA A 21 2.58 14.98 -0.36
N VAL A 22 2.13 14.33 -1.44
CA VAL A 22 1.31 14.97 -2.49
C VAL A 22 -0.14 15.13 -2.03
N THR A 23 -0.70 14.15 -1.33
CA THR A 23 -2.10 14.18 -0.89
C THR A 23 -2.32 15.07 0.33
N ALA A 24 -1.32 15.28 1.19
CA ALA A 24 -1.40 16.15 2.36
C ALA A 24 -1.86 17.59 2.07
N PRO A 25 -1.24 18.36 1.16
CA PRO A 25 -1.69 19.72 0.86
C PRO A 25 -3.08 19.75 0.20
N LEU A 26 -3.39 18.74 -0.62
CA LEU A 26 -4.70 18.61 -1.26
C LEU A 26 -5.81 18.27 -0.25
N TRP A 27 -5.46 17.53 0.80
CA TRP A 27 -6.33 17.26 1.93
C TRP A 27 -6.61 18.54 2.73
N GLN A 28 -5.57 19.31 3.06
CA GLN A 28 -5.68 20.55 3.83
C GLN A 28 -6.56 21.60 3.11
N ASN A 29 -6.50 21.65 1.78
CA ASN A 29 -7.34 22.55 0.97
C ASN A 29 -8.73 21.96 0.62
N GLY A 30 -9.11 20.82 1.22
CA GLY A 30 -10.42 20.18 1.04
C GLY A 30 -10.68 19.58 -0.35
N THR A 31 -9.66 19.53 -1.22
CA THR A 31 -9.78 18.91 -2.56
C THR A 31 -9.87 17.40 -2.48
N ILE A 32 -9.09 16.80 -1.56
CA ILE A 32 -9.21 15.39 -1.21
C ILE A 32 -9.99 15.28 0.10
N THR A 33 -11.15 14.64 0.03
CA THR A 33 -11.93 14.21 1.20
C THR A 33 -11.63 12.76 1.55
N PHE A 34 -12.15 12.25 2.67
CA PHE A 34 -12.05 10.82 3.00
C PHE A 34 -12.59 9.90 1.89
N ASP A 35 -13.66 10.29 1.20
CA ASP A 35 -14.27 9.49 0.13
C ASP A 35 -13.32 9.37 -1.07
N ASN A 36 -12.80 10.49 -1.56
CA ASN A 36 -11.92 10.52 -2.74
C ASN A 36 -10.50 10.06 -2.40
N GLY A 37 -10.04 10.31 -1.17
CA GLY A 37 -8.72 9.93 -0.68
C GLY A 37 -8.50 8.42 -0.67
N MET A 38 -9.55 7.65 -0.40
CA MET A 38 -9.50 6.18 -0.48
C MET A 38 -9.24 5.71 -1.92
N TRP A 39 -9.98 6.24 -2.90
CA TRP A 39 -9.77 5.92 -4.31
C TRP A 39 -8.37 6.28 -4.80
N VAL A 40 -7.92 7.47 -4.40
CA VAL A 40 -6.59 7.99 -4.72
C VAL A 40 -5.50 7.09 -4.11
N GLY A 41 -5.65 6.64 -2.86
CA GLY A 41 -4.75 5.70 -2.21
C GLY A 41 -4.67 4.35 -2.94
N TYR A 42 -5.83 3.72 -3.21
CA TYR A 42 -5.87 2.43 -3.90
C TYR A 42 -5.35 2.50 -5.33
N ALA A 43 -5.67 3.56 -6.09
CA ALA A 43 -5.14 3.76 -7.43
C ALA A 43 -3.61 3.80 -7.42
N THR A 44 -3.02 4.52 -6.46
CA THR A 44 -1.57 4.58 -6.32
C THR A 44 -0.96 3.26 -5.87
N MET A 45 -1.61 2.52 -4.97
CA MET A 45 -1.16 1.18 -4.61
C MET A 45 -1.11 0.27 -5.85
N VAL A 46 -2.13 0.29 -6.70
CA VAL A 46 -2.15 -0.50 -7.95
C VAL A 46 -1.02 -0.07 -8.88
N ILE A 47 -0.81 1.23 -9.08
CA ILE A 47 0.28 1.77 -9.92
C ILE A 47 1.64 1.33 -9.38
N ALA A 48 1.90 1.54 -8.09
CA ALA A 48 3.17 1.22 -7.45
C ALA A 48 3.44 -0.30 -7.49
N LEU A 49 2.44 -1.12 -7.17
CA LEU A 49 2.60 -2.57 -7.14
C LEU A 49 2.65 -3.19 -8.53
N SER A 50 2.17 -2.52 -9.58
CA SER A 50 2.39 -2.95 -10.98
C SER A 50 3.89 -3.06 -11.33
N LEU A 51 4.76 -2.31 -10.64
CA LEU A 51 6.21 -2.39 -10.80
C LEU A 51 6.79 -3.75 -10.37
N ILE A 52 6.08 -4.52 -9.54
CA ILE A 52 6.44 -5.90 -9.24
C ILE A 52 6.47 -6.74 -10.52
N PHE A 53 5.43 -6.61 -11.36
CA PHE A 53 5.34 -7.30 -12.64
C PHE A 53 6.51 -6.92 -13.56
N PHE A 54 6.77 -5.62 -13.70
CA PHE A 54 7.88 -5.12 -14.52
C PHE A 54 9.25 -5.53 -13.98
N GLY A 55 9.42 -5.58 -12.66
CA GLY A 55 10.65 -6.06 -12.03
C GLY A 55 10.91 -7.54 -12.30
N ILE A 56 9.88 -8.38 -12.24
CA ILE A 56 9.97 -9.79 -12.61
C ILE A 56 10.28 -9.95 -14.10
N LYS A 57 9.57 -9.24 -14.97
CA LYS A 57 9.79 -9.26 -16.43
C LYS A 57 11.23 -8.84 -16.77
N SER A 58 11.69 -7.73 -16.21
CA SER A 58 13.06 -7.22 -16.41
C SER A 58 14.11 -8.22 -15.96
N TYR A 59 13.87 -8.96 -14.87
CA TYR A 59 14.78 -10.02 -14.42
C TYR A 59 14.78 -11.23 -15.37
N ARG A 60 13.61 -11.65 -15.84
CA ARG A 60 13.47 -12.74 -16.83
C ARG A 60 14.23 -12.40 -18.12
N ASP A 61 13.98 -11.22 -18.68
CA ASP A 61 14.48 -10.85 -20.01
C ASP A 61 15.99 -10.61 -19.98
N ASN A 62 16.46 -9.78 -19.04
CA ASN A 62 17.86 -9.35 -19.02
C ASN A 62 18.83 -10.31 -18.33
N HIS A 63 18.34 -11.22 -17.49
CA HIS A 63 19.22 -12.07 -16.66
C HIS A 63 18.91 -13.56 -16.73
N SER A 64 17.75 -13.97 -17.25
CA SER A 64 17.36 -15.38 -17.35
C SER A 64 17.13 -15.84 -18.79
N GLY A 65 17.60 -15.07 -19.78
CA GLY A 65 17.51 -15.44 -21.20
C GLY A 65 16.08 -15.62 -21.68
N GLY A 66 15.15 -14.78 -21.21
CA GLY A 66 13.74 -14.81 -21.61
C GLY A 66 12.89 -15.90 -20.94
N ALA A 67 13.45 -16.72 -20.05
CA ALA A 67 12.73 -17.76 -19.34
C ALA A 67 12.99 -17.73 -17.83
N ILE A 68 11.95 -17.89 -17.01
CA ILE A 68 12.08 -17.83 -15.55
C ILE A 68 11.24 -18.91 -14.88
N SER A 69 11.77 -19.55 -13.84
CA SER A 69 10.98 -20.48 -13.02
C SER A 69 10.04 -19.73 -12.08
N PHE A 70 8.90 -20.34 -11.74
CA PHE A 70 7.92 -19.75 -10.83
C PHE A 70 8.55 -19.32 -9.49
N GLY A 71 9.36 -20.19 -8.87
CA GLY A 71 10.01 -19.89 -7.60
C GLY A 71 10.97 -18.69 -7.68
N THR A 72 11.70 -18.55 -8.79
CA THR A 72 12.58 -17.39 -8.99
C THR A 72 11.78 -16.12 -9.24
N ALA A 73 10.73 -16.19 -10.05
CA ALA A 73 9.85 -15.07 -10.33
C ALA A 73 9.14 -14.57 -9.06
N PHE A 74 8.60 -15.48 -8.26
CA PHE A 74 7.96 -15.16 -6.99
C PHE A 74 8.97 -14.56 -6.01
N LYS A 75 10.19 -15.10 -5.94
CA LYS A 75 11.27 -14.56 -5.10
C LYS A 75 11.63 -13.12 -5.48
N VAL A 76 11.70 -12.81 -6.78
CA VAL A 76 11.95 -11.43 -7.23
C VAL A 76 10.79 -10.52 -6.81
N GLY A 77 9.55 -10.96 -7.03
CA GLY A 77 8.36 -10.18 -6.70
C GLY A 77 8.23 -9.88 -5.21
N ILE A 78 8.35 -10.91 -4.36
CA ILE A 78 8.19 -10.75 -2.91
C ILE A 78 9.26 -9.83 -2.29
N LEU A 79 10.48 -9.85 -2.83
CA LEU A 79 11.54 -8.96 -2.38
C LEU A 79 11.29 -7.50 -2.79
N ILE A 80 10.74 -7.26 -3.99
CA ILE A 80 10.30 -5.93 -4.41
C ILE A 80 9.15 -5.45 -3.51
N ALA A 81 8.15 -6.31 -3.29
CA ALA A 81 7.00 -6.00 -2.43
C ALA A 81 7.44 -5.64 -1.00
N LEU A 82 8.41 -6.37 -0.43
CA LEU A 82 8.95 -6.10 0.90
C LEU A 82 9.63 -4.73 0.98
N ILE A 83 10.45 -4.35 -0.01
CA ILE A 83 11.11 -3.04 -0.01
C ILE A 83 10.07 -1.93 -0.14
N ALA A 84 9.11 -2.09 -1.06
CA ALA A 84 8.05 -1.11 -1.28
C ALA A 84 7.18 -0.92 -0.03
N SER A 85 6.81 -2.01 0.64
CA SER A 85 6.00 -1.97 1.86
C SER A 85 6.74 -1.35 3.04
N LEU A 86 8.04 -1.61 3.19
CA LEU A 86 8.86 -0.96 4.22
C LEU A 86 8.95 0.56 4.01
N LEU A 87 9.20 0.99 2.77
CA LEU A 87 9.23 2.43 2.45
C LEU A 87 7.87 3.09 2.67
N TYR A 88 6.78 2.42 2.32
CA TYR A 88 5.42 2.88 2.59
C TYR A 88 5.18 3.10 4.09
N CYS A 89 5.56 2.12 4.93
CA CYS A 89 5.41 2.22 6.38
C CYS A 89 6.24 3.36 6.96
N ILE A 90 7.49 3.52 6.50
CA ILE A 90 8.36 4.63 6.93
C ILE A 90 7.75 5.98 6.53
N ALA A 91 7.28 6.11 5.29
CA ALA A 91 6.65 7.33 4.82
C ALA A 91 5.37 7.65 5.61
N TRP A 92 4.55 6.63 5.90
CA TRP A 92 3.36 6.78 6.72
C TRP A 92 3.70 7.24 8.15
N GLU A 93 4.71 6.66 8.79
CA GLU A 93 5.14 7.08 10.13
C GLU A 93 5.61 8.54 10.14
N ILE A 94 6.37 8.97 9.13
CA ILE A 94 6.77 10.37 9.00
C ILE A 94 5.54 11.27 8.83
N CYS A 95 4.62 10.91 7.93
CA CYS A 95 3.45 11.72 7.62
C CYS A 95 2.45 11.78 8.77
N TYR A 96 2.24 10.67 9.48
CA TYR A 96 1.36 10.61 10.65
C TYR A 96 1.82 11.58 11.74
N ASN A 97 3.13 11.60 12.04
CA ASN A 97 3.68 12.45 13.08
C ASN A 97 3.84 13.93 12.66
N THR A 98 3.81 14.25 11.37
CA THR A 98 4.08 15.62 10.86
C THR A 98 2.89 16.26 10.15
N LEU A 99 2.31 15.56 9.17
CA LEU A 99 1.27 16.07 8.28
C LEU A 99 -0.14 15.80 8.82
N TYR A 100 -0.31 14.74 9.62
CA TYR A 100 -1.62 14.30 10.11
C TYR A 100 -1.67 14.06 11.63
N PRO A 101 -1.28 15.02 12.48
CA PRO A 101 -1.21 14.82 13.94
C PRO A 101 -2.56 14.45 14.57
N ASN A 102 -3.68 14.88 13.96
CA ASN A 102 -5.04 14.61 14.44
C ASN A 102 -5.77 13.57 13.57
N PHE A 103 -5.05 12.71 12.84
CA PHE A 103 -5.64 11.75 11.91
C PHE A 103 -6.73 10.88 12.54
N MET A 104 -6.47 10.32 13.73
CA MET A 104 -7.41 9.45 14.44
C MET A 104 -8.69 10.18 14.84
N GLU A 105 -8.60 11.44 15.26
CA GLU A 105 -9.77 12.25 15.60
C GLU A 105 -10.60 12.59 14.35
N MET A 106 -9.93 12.98 13.27
CA MET A 106 -10.61 13.25 11.99
C MET A 106 -11.30 11.98 11.45
N ALA A 107 -10.65 10.82 11.54
CA ALA A 107 -11.22 9.54 11.12
C ALA A 107 -12.43 9.15 12.00
N ALA A 108 -12.39 9.41 13.31
CA ALA A 108 -13.52 9.22 14.21
C ALA A 108 -14.72 10.09 13.81
N GLN A 109 -14.49 11.38 13.58
CA GLN A 109 -15.55 12.32 13.19
C GLN A 109 -16.18 11.93 11.85
N TYR A 110 -15.35 11.58 10.86
CA TYR A 110 -15.83 11.11 9.56
C TYR A 110 -16.63 9.80 9.69
N LYS A 111 -16.14 8.81 10.44
CA LYS A 111 -16.85 7.54 10.66
C LYS A 111 -18.21 7.76 11.31
N GLN A 112 -18.27 8.62 12.33
CA GLN A 112 -19.52 8.95 13.00
C GLN A 112 -20.51 9.66 12.06
N ALA A 113 -20.03 10.62 11.26
CA ALA A 113 -20.86 11.32 10.28
C ALA A 113 -21.43 10.37 9.22
N THR A 114 -20.60 9.47 8.67
CA THR A 114 -21.03 8.46 7.69
C THR A 114 -22.10 7.53 8.27
N MET A 115 -21.95 7.07 9.51
CA MET A 115 -22.95 6.22 10.17
C MET A 115 -24.27 6.95 10.43
N LYS A 116 -24.22 8.23 10.83
CA LYS A 116 -25.44 9.05 10.97
C LYS A 116 -26.15 9.20 9.63
N ASN A 117 -25.40 9.47 8.56
CA ASN A 117 -25.95 9.65 7.22
C ASN A 117 -26.51 8.34 6.63
N SER A 118 -25.98 7.18 7.05
CA SER A 118 -26.52 5.87 6.67
C SER A 118 -27.71 5.42 7.50
N GLY A 119 -28.21 6.26 8.43
CA GLY A 119 -29.37 5.95 9.27
C GLY A 119 -29.10 4.97 10.41
N ALA A 120 -27.84 4.80 10.83
CA ALA A 120 -27.50 3.95 11.97
C ALA A 120 -28.13 4.46 13.26
N THR A 121 -28.51 3.54 14.15
CA THR A 121 -29.08 3.85 15.46
C THR A 121 -28.02 4.47 16.38
N ALA A 122 -28.47 5.21 17.40
CA ALA A 122 -27.57 5.78 18.40
C ALA A 122 -26.75 4.69 19.13
N GLN A 123 -27.33 3.50 19.32
CA GLN A 123 -26.66 2.38 19.97
C GLN A 123 -25.55 1.79 19.09
N GLU A 124 -25.77 1.63 17.79
CA GLU A 124 -24.76 1.17 16.84
C GLU A 124 -23.61 2.17 16.72
N ILE A 125 -23.93 3.47 16.62
CA ILE A 125 -22.92 4.53 16.60
C ILE A 125 -22.08 4.49 17.87
N ALA A 126 -22.71 4.41 19.06
CA ALA A 126 -21.98 4.36 20.32
C ALA A 126 -21.04 3.14 20.41
N LYS A 127 -21.52 1.96 19.99
CA LYS A 127 -20.71 0.73 19.97
C LYS A 127 -19.51 0.88 19.03
N THR A 128 -19.72 1.30 17.79
CA THR A 128 -18.63 1.45 16.82
C THR A 128 -17.62 2.52 17.24
N MET A 129 -18.07 3.62 17.85
CA MET A 129 -17.15 4.65 18.33
C MET A 129 -16.33 4.17 19.54
N ALA A 130 -16.88 3.32 20.40
CA ALA A 130 -16.12 2.69 21.49
C ALA A 130 -15.02 1.77 20.96
N GLU A 131 -15.33 0.91 19.98
CA GLU A 131 -14.36 0.03 19.31
C GLU A 131 -13.28 0.84 18.56
N PHE A 132 -13.68 1.94 17.91
CA PHE A 132 -12.76 2.85 17.25
C PHE A 132 -11.80 3.50 18.25
N GLN A 133 -12.27 3.88 19.43
CA GLN A 133 -11.44 4.52 20.45
C GLN A 133 -10.40 3.57 21.05
N GLU A 134 -10.76 2.29 21.25
CA GLU A 134 -9.80 1.24 21.65
C GLU A 134 -8.72 1.04 20.57
N SER A 135 -9.13 1.04 19.31
CA SER A 135 -8.22 0.95 18.16
C SER A 135 -7.30 2.17 18.08
N ALA A 136 -7.84 3.38 18.31
CA ALA A 136 -7.08 4.63 18.30
C ALA A 136 -6.05 4.69 19.44
N GLU A 137 -6.36 4.15 20.62
CA GLU A 137 -5.41 4.04 21.72
C GLU A 137 -4.24 3.12 21.35
N SER A 138 -4.55 1.94 20.80
CA SER A 138 -3.54 1.01 20.28
C SER A 138 -2.69 1.64 19.17
N TYR A 139 -3.31 2.48 18.33
CA TYR A 139 -2.66 3.22 17.24
C TYR A 139 -1.66 4.30 17.73
N LYS A 140 -1.64 4.65 19.02
CA LYS A 140 -0.58 5.51 19.56
C LYS A 140 0.78 4.81 19.55
N ASN A 141 0.80 3.47 19.64
CA ASN A 141 2.03 2.69 19.61
C ASN A 141 2.58 2.59 18.17
N PRO A 142 3.80 3.11 17.88
CA PRO A 142 4.38 3.08 16.55
C PRO A 142 4.54 1.67 15.97
N LEU A 143 4.81 0.66 16.82
CA LEU A 143 4.93 -0.73 16.37
C LEU A 143 3.59 -1.28 15.89
N VAL A 144 2.51 -0.92 16.58
CA VAL A 144 1.16 -1.33 16.21
C VAL A 144 0.77 -0.67 14.88
N ARG A 145 0.98 0.64 14.74
CA ARG A 145 0.74 1.35 13.47
C ARG A 145 1.51 0.74 12.32
N PHE A 146 2.81 0.56 12.51
CA PHE A 146 3.68 -0.05 11.50
C PHE A 146 3.16 -1.43 11.07
N ALA A 147 2.76 -2.28 12.02
CA ALA A 147 2.21 -3.59 11.72
C ALA A 147 0.88 -3.49 10.94
N PHE A 148 -0.02 -2.58 11.32
CA PHE A 148 -1.26 -2.34 10.59
C PHE A 148 -1.01 -1.87 9.16
N THR A 149 -0.17 -0.86 8.98
CA THR A 149 0.20 -0.32 7.66
C THR A 149 0.90 -1.37 6.80
N LEU A 150 1.75 -2.20 7.40
CA LEU A 150 2.40 -3.31 6.69
C LEU A 150 1.37 -4.36 6.24
N MET A 151 0.41 -4.70 7.11
CA MET A 151 -0.65 -5.67 6.81
C MET A 151 -1.62 -5.16 5.73
N GLU A 152 -1.75 -3.85 5.57
CA GLU A 152 -2.54 -3.25 4.50
C GLU A 152 -1.88 -3.48 3.11
N ILE A 153 -0.59 -3.16 2.98
CA ILE A 153 0.07 -3.13 1.66
C ILE A 153 0.77 -4.46 1.29
N PHE A 154 1.37 -5.16 2.25
CA PHE A 154 2.23 -6.31 1.97
C PHE A 154 1.46 -7.51 1.39
N PRO A 155 0.28 -7.92 1.93
CA PRO A 155 -0.51 -9.00 1.35
C PRO A 155 -0.90 -8.76 -0.11
N VAL A 156 -1.23 -7.51 -0.46
CA VAL A 156 -1.53 -7.12 -1.85
C VAL A 156 -0.30 -7.34 -2.74
N GLY A 157 0.88 -6.94 -2.27
CA GLY A 157 2.16 -7.21 -2.94
C GLY A 157 2.45 -8.70 -3.10
N VAL A 158 2.09 -9.54 -2.12
CA VAL A 158 2.22 -11.01 -2.22
C VAL A 158 1.33 -11.56 -3.33
N VAL A 159 0.05 -11.16 -3.36
CA VAL A 159 -0.91 -11.59 -4.39
C VAL A 159 -0.43 -11.21 -5.79
N ILE A 160 0.03 -9.96 -5.97
CA ILE A 160 0.56 -9.49 -7.25
C ILE A 160 1.83 -10.26 -7.64
N SER A 161 2.69 -10.58 -6.67
CA SER A 161 3.89 -11.39 -6.91
C SER A 161 3.54 -12.81 -7.37
N LEU A 162 2.53 -13.44 -6.77
CA LEU A 162 2.05 -14.77 -7.17
C LEU A 162 1.48 -14.77 -8.59
N ILE A 163 0.61 -13.80 -8.90
CA ILE A 163 0.00 -13.66 -10.23
C ILE A 163 1.08 -13.41 -11.27
N SER A 164 1.97 -12.45 -11.03
CA SER A 164 3.05 -12.11 -11.95
C SER A 164 4.00 -13.28 -12.19
N ALA A 165 4.33 -14.05 -11.15
CA ALA A 165 5.15 -15.25 -11.27
C ALA A 165 4.45 -16.36 -12.08
N ALA A 166 3.15 -16.55 -11.90
CA ALA A 166 2.37 -17.53 -12.63
C ALA A 166 2.24 -17.20 -14.13
N LEU A 167 2.14 -15.91 -14.47
CA LEU A 167 2.06 -15.43 -15.84
C LEU A 167 3.42 -15.46 -16.54
N LEU A 168 4.44 -14.81 -15.96
CA LEU A 168 5.75 -14.61 -16.60
C LEU A 168 6.63 -15.87 -16.66
N ARG A 169 6.27 -16.93 -15.93
CA ARG A 169 6.93 -18.24 -16.11
C ARG A 169 6.66 -18.85 -17.49
N LYS A 170 5.54 -18.49 -18.14
CA LYS A 170 5.18 -18.99 -19.47
C LYS A 170 5.99 -18.22 -20.50
N LYS A 171 6.80 -18.92 -21.30
CA LYS A 171 7.65 -18.30 -22.34
C LYS A 171 6.84 -17.57 -23.41
N GLU A 172 5.64 -18.08 -23.71
CA GLU A 172 4.70 -17.52 -24.68
C GLU A 172 4.07 -16.20 -24.20
N PHE A 173 4.03 -15.98 -22.88
CA PHE A 173 3.39 -14.81 -22.31
C PHE A 173 4.39 -13.64 -22.30
N LEU A 174 4.15 -12.66 -23.18
CA LEU A 174 5.05 -11.54 -23.45
C LEU A 174 6.48 -12.05 -23.72
N PRO A 175 6.75 -12.69 -24.87
CA PRO A 175 8.09 -13.21 -25.16
C PRO A 175 9.13 -12.08 -25.07
N ALA A 176 10.35 -12.45 -24.65
CA ALA A 176 11.47 -11.53 -24.73
C ALA A 176 11.89 -11.41 -26.20
N ASP A 177 12.19 -10.16 -26.62
CA ASP A 177 12.72 -9.86 -27.95
C ASP A 177 14.15 -10.37 -28.13
#